data_AF-A0A1E4LKP1-F1
#
_entry.id   AF-A0A1E4LKP1-F1
#
_cell.length_a   1.000
_cell.length_b   1.000
_cell.length_c   1.000
_cell.angle_alpha   90.00
_cell.angle_beta   90.00
_cell.angle_gamma   90.00
#
_symmetry.space_group_name_H-M   'P 1'
#
loop_
_entity.id
_entity.type
_entity.pdbx_description
1 polymer ?
#
loop_
_entity_poly.entity_id
_entity_poly.type
_entity_poly.pdbx_seq_one_letter_code
_entity_poly.pdbx_strand_id
1 'polypeptide(L)'
;MKKLSLLALSLVLVATAACGKTATDTTQGAPGSTGSANKFDASKDITVISREDGSGTRGAFVELFEILEADANGKKIDKTTLDADITSSTSVMMTSVANNPYAIGYISLGSLNDTVKALQIDGVQATAENVKNGTYKISRPFHIATTDTVSALAQDFIDFILSSDGQAVVSSSGYVSASEAPAYSGAKPAGKIVVAGSSSVTPVMEKLREAYLT
;
A
#
# COMPACT_ATOMS: atom_id res chain seq x y z
N MET A 1 26.17 -16.22 -5.51
CA MET A 1 24.71 -16.20 -5.21
C MET A 1 24.49 -14.98 -4.35
N LYS A 2 23.83 -13.93 -4.87
CA LYS A 2 23.63 -12.67 -4.16
C LYS A 2 22.91 -12.95 -2.83
N LYS A 3 23.48 -12.60 -1.68
CA LYS A 3 22.78 -12.71 -0.40
C LYS A 3 21.57 -11.77 -0.41
N LEU A 4 20.38 -12.33 -0.63
CA LEU A 4 19.11 -11.63 -0.46
C LEU A 4 18.83 -11.59 1.04
N SER A 5 19.24 -10.51 1.72
CA SER A 5 18.81 -10.30 3.10
C SER A 5 17.33 -9.91 3.06
N LEU A 6 16.47 -10.85 3.44
CA LEU A 6 15.04 -10.79 3.23
C LEU A 6 14.41 -9.79 4.23
N LEU A 7 14.30 -8.53 3.85
CA LEU A 7 13.32 -7.63 4.46
C LEU A 7 11.97 -7.91 3.78
N ALA A 8 10.91 -8.16 4.55
CA ALA A 8 9.56 -8.33 4.02
C ALA A 8 8.63 -7.24 4.56
N LEU A 9 8.89 -5.98 4.19
CA LEU A 9 8.00 -4.87 4.52
C LEU A 9 6.86 -4.80 3.49
N SER A 10 5.62 -5.16 3.82
CA SER A 10 4.62 -5.30 2.75
C SER A 10 3.90 -3.99 2.39
N LEU A 11 3.90 -3.63 1.10
CA LEU A 11 2.91 -2.71 0.54
C LEU A 11 1.61 -3.45 0.38
N VAL A 12 0.59 -2.99 1.07
CA VAL A 12 -0.75 -3.54 1.03
C VAL A 12 -1.60 -2.60 0.18
N LEU A 13 -2.26 -3.14 -0.83
CA LEU A 13 -3.17 -2.39 -1.66
C LEU A 13 -4.60 -2.66 -1.20
N VAL A 14 -5.38 -1.59 -1.16
CA VAL A 14 -6.77 -1.63 -0.74
C VAL A 14 -7.61 -1.03 -1.87
N ALA A 15 -8.53 -1.82 -2.40
CA ALA A 15 -9.57 -1.30 -3.27
C ALA A 15 -10.53 -0.47 -2.41
N THR A 16 -10.83 0.75 -2.84
CA THR A 16 -11.68 1.67 -2.10
C THR A 16 -12.86 2.13 -2.94
N ALA A 17 -13.99 2.31 -2.28
CA ALA A 17 -15.18 2.91 -2.83
C ALA A 17 -15.59 4.13 -1.97
N ALA A 18 -16.49 4.96 -2.48
CA ALA A 18 -17.03 6.07 -1.71
C ALA A 18 -17.68 5.60 -0.39
N CYS A 19 -17.58 6.42 0.65
CA CYS A 19 -18.34 6.21 1.88
C CYS A 19 -19.84 6.46 1.66
N GLY A 20 -20.55 5.46 1.14
CA GLY A 20 -21.99 5.37 1.31
C GLY A 20 -22.28 4.90 2.74
N LYS A 21 -23.06 5.65 3.52
CA LYS A 21 -23.61 5.16 4.79
C LYS A 21 -24.55 3.97 4.50
N THR A 22 -23.99 2.78 4.34
CA THR A 22 -24.75 1.53 4.35
C THR A 22 -24.71 1.02 5.77
N ALA A 23 -25.87 1.07 6.43
CA ALA A 23 -26.09 0.44 7.72
C ALA A 23 -25.70 -1.04 7.63
N THR A 24 -24.85 -1.48 8.54
CA THR A 24 -24.54 -2.88 8.82
C THR A 24 -25.81 -3.61 9.26
N ASP A 25 -26.00 -4.82 8.72
CA ASP A 25 -26.86 -5.87 9.26
C ASP A 25 -26.73 -5.94 10.79
N THR A 26 -27.76 -5.50 11.50
CA THR A 26 -28.05 -5.93 12.88
C THR A 26 -29.54 -5.76 13.14
N THR A 27 -30.18 -6.88 13.46
CA THR A 27 -31.51 -6.98 14.03
C THR A 27 -31.59 -6.23 15.36
N GLN A 28 -32.37 -5.14 15.43
CA GLN A 28 -33.30 -4.75 16.51
C GLN A 28 -33.75 -3.29 16.36
N GLY A 29 -35.06 -3.06 16.53
CA GLY A 29 -35.73 -1.81 16.18
C GLY A 29 -35.75 -0.72 17.25
N ALA A 30 -35.86 0.53 16.79
CA ALA A 30 -36.71 1.61 17.32
C ALA A 30 -36.62 2.83 16.35
N PRO A 31 -37.64 3.70 16.27
CA PRO A 31 -37.84 4.62 15.14
C PRO A 31 -37.31 6.03 15.41
N GLY A 32 -36.81 6.68 14.34
CA GLY A 32 -36.73 8.15 14.27
C GLY A 32 -35.37 8.71 13.82
N SER A 33 -35.23 8.98 12.52
CA SER A 33 -34.69 10.25 12.00
C SER A 33 -34.63 10.15 10.46
N THR A 34 -35.43 10.98 9.81
CA THR A 34 -35.53 11.13 8.36
C THR A 34 -34.32 11.88 7.80
N GLY A 35 -33.41 11.15 7.17
CA GLY A 35 -32.47 11.67 6.18
C GLY A 35 -32.45 10.71 5.01
N SER A 36 -32.87 11.16 3.81
CA SER A 36 -32.84 10.34 2.59
C SER A 36 -31.43 9.85 2.31
N ALA A 37 -31.16 8.58 2.63
CA ALA A 37 -30.03 7.87 2.07
C ALA A 37 -30.36 7.63 0.58
N ASN A 38 -29.63 8.28 -0.32
CA ASN A 38 -29.67 7.89 -1.74
C ASN A 38 -29.27 6.42 -1.83
N LYS A 39 -30.25 5.58 -2.17
CA LYS A 39 -30.04 4.16 -2.42
C LYS A 39 -29.06 4.00 -3.59
N PHE A 40 -28.05 3.16 -3.45
CA PHE A 40 -27.11 2.84 -4.52
C PHE A 40 -27.86 2.22 -5.71
N ASP A 41 -27.69 2.77 -6.90
CA ASP A 41 -28.33 2.31 -8.12
C ASP A 41 -27.36 1.42 -8.91
N ALA A 42 -27.55 0.09 -8.79
CA ALA A 42 -26.69 -0.89 -9.43
C ALA A 42 -26.77 -0.90 -10.97
N SER A 43 -27.66 -0.11 -11.57
CA SER A 43 -27.74 0.06 -13.04
C SER A 43 -26.77 1.11 -13.58
N LYS A 44 -26.17 1.94 -12.72
CA LYS A 44 -25.19 2.94 -13.15
C LYS A 44 -23.80 2.34 -13.31
N ASP A 45 -23.07 2.90 -14.27
CA ASP A 45 -21.69 2.51 -14.54
C ASP A 45 -20.76 2.87 -13.38
N ILE A 46 -19.75 2.02 -13.18
CA ILE A 46 -18.68 2.25 -12.23
C ILE A 46 -17.60 3.13 -12.87
N THR A 47 -17.28 4.25 -12.21
CA THR A 47 -16.14 5.08 -12.60
C THR A 47 -14.86 4.44 -12.05
N VAL A 48 -14.06 3.85 -12.92
CA VAL A 48 -12.75 3.32 -12.54
C VAL A 48 -11.75 4.47 -12.48
N ILE A 49 -11.07 4.64 -11.35
CA ILE A 49 -9.99 5.60 -11.20
C ILE A 49 -8.68 4.83 -11.06
N SER A 50 -7.73 5.12 -11.94
CA SER A 50 -6.42 4.47 -12.00
C SER A 50 -5.29 5.49 -11.83
N ARG A 51 -4.09 4.99 -11.55
CA ARG A 51 -2.88 5.80 -11.37
C ARG A 51 -2.13 6.00 -12.70
N GLU A 52 -1.35 7.06 -12.76
CA GLU A 52 -0.50 7.40 -13.89
C GLU A 52 0.52 6.30 -14.23
N ASP A 53 0.95 6.27 -15.49
CA ASP A 53 2.04 5.40 -15.93
C ASP A 53 3.32 5.67 -15.13
N GLY A 54 3.99 4.60 -14.70
CA GLY A 54 5.16 4.68 -13.81
C GLY A 54 4.82 4.74 -12.32
N SER A 55 3.54 4.84 -11.95
CA SER A 55 3.11 4.68 -10.56
C SER A 55 3.45 3.29 -10.04
N GLY A 56 4.28 3.22 -8.99
CA GLY A 56 4.58 1.95 -8.36
C GLY A 56 3.36 1.27 -7.71
N THR A 57 2.35 2.07 -7.32
CA THR A 57 1.06 1.59 -6.81
C THR A 57 0.23 0.95 -7.92
N ARG A 58 0.18 1.54 -9.13
CA ARG A 58 -0.43 0.90 -10.31
C ARG A 58 0.26 -0.40 -10.64
N GLY A 59 1.60 -0.37 -10.74
CA GLY A 59 2.39 -1.56 -11.06
C GLY A 59 2.12 -2.71 -10.10
N ALA A 60 2.04 -2.41 -8.80
CA ALA A 60 1.65 -3.39 -7.78
C ALA A 60 0.23 -3.93 -7.99
N PHE A 61 -0.73 -3.04 -8.29
CA PHE A 61 -2.14 -3.40 -8.42
C PHE A 61 -2.37 -4.31 -9.63
N VAL A 62 -1.87 -3.93 -10.80
CA VAL A 62 -2.05 -4.71 -12.03
C VAL A 62 -1.31 -6.05 -11.99
N GLU A 63 -0.22 -6.14 -11.23
CA GLU A 63 0.50 -7.39 -10.99
C GLU A 63 -0.28 -8.30 -10.03
N LEU A 64 -0.72 -7.80 -8.88
CA LEU A 64 -1.40 -8.60 -7.85
C LEU A 64 -2.80 -9.06 -8.27
N PHE A 65 -3.48 -8.29 -9.11
CA PHE A 65 -4.80 -8.64 -9.65
C PHE A 65 -4.72 -9.30 -11.04
N GLU A 66 -3.52 -9.61 -11.53
CA GLU A 66 -3.31 -10.30 -12.81
C GLU A 66 -3.95 -9.59 -14.02
N ILE A 67 -3.97 -8.25 -13.99
CA ILE A 67 -4.49 -7.38 -15.07
C ILE A 67 -3.48 -7.26 -16.22
N LEU A 68 -2.27 -7.79 -16.02
CA LEU A 68 -1.22 -7.83 -17.04
C LEU A 68 -1.40 -9.07 -17.93
N GLU A 69 -1.67 -8.87 -19.22
CA GLU A 69 -1.74 -9.95 -20.22
C GLU A 69 -0.51 -9.95 -21.13
N ALA A 70 0.00 -11.12 -21.50
CA ALA A 70 1.06 -11.24 -22.48
C ALA A 70 0.51 -11.03 -23.89
N ASP A 71 1.16 -10.15 -24.67
CA ASP A 71 0.92 -10.07 -26.12
C ASP A 71 1.57 -11.25 -26.87
N ALA A 72 1.40 -11.27 -28.20
CA ALA A 72 1.96 -12.31 -29.07
C ALA A 72 3.50 -12.46 -28.98
N ASN A 73 4.20 -11.46 -28.43
CA ASN A 73 5.66 -11.45 -28.25
C ASN A 73 6.06 -11.73 -26.79
N GLY A 74 5.11 -12.06 -25.92
CA GLY A 74 5.35 -12.31 -24.49
C GLY A 74 5.54 -11.03 -23.66
N LYS A 75 5.31 -9.84 -24.24
CA LYS A 75 5.38 -8.58 -23.50
C LYS A 75 4.10 -8.42 -22.69
N LYS A 76 4.24 -8.19 -21.38
CA LYS A 76 3.10 -7.88 -20.50
C LYS A 76 2.53 -6.51 -20.86
N ILE A 77 1.23 -6.49 -21.15
CA ILE A 77 0.41 -5.31 -21.46
C ILE A 77 -0.59 -5.13 -20.33
N ASP A 78 -0.68 -3.91 -19.80
CA ASP A 78 -1.68 -3.53 -18.82
C ASP A 78 -3.06 -3.43 -19.47
N LYS A 79 -4.00 -4.25 -19.00
CA LYS A 79 -5.40 -4.29 -19.45
C LYS A 79 -6.36 -3.49 -18.57
N THR A 80 -5.85 -2.55 -17.78
CA THR A 80 -6.67 -1.52 -17.16
C THR A 80 -7.56 -0.89 -18.22
N THR A 81 -8.86 -0.73 -17.93
CA THR A 81 -9.82 -0.17 -18.89
C THR A 81 -9.36 1.19 -19.42
N LEU A 82 -9.55 1.42 -20.72
CA LEU A 82 -9.21 2.68 -21.38
C LEU A 82 -10.11 3.84 -20.91
N ASP A 83 -11.27 3.52 -20.33
CA ASP A 83 -12.22 4.49 -19.79
C ASP A 83 -11.87 4.92 -18.35
N ALA A 84 -10.73 4.46 -17.80
CA ALA A 84 -10.33 4.81 -16.46
C ALA A 84 -9.87 6.28 -16.37
N ASP A 85 -10.38 6.99 -15.36
CA ASP A 85 -9.87 8.31 -15.01
C ASP A 85 -8.46 8.17 -14.41
N ILE A 86 -7.49 8.88 -14.99
CA ILE A 86 -6.09 8.80 -14.56
C ILE A 86 -5.76 9.92 -13.58
N THR A 87 -5.22 9.56 -12.41
CA THR A 87 -4.73 10.51 -11.41
C THR A 87 -3.28 10.29 -11.03
N SER A 88 -2.56 11.37 -10.75
CA SER A 88 -1.11 11.35 -10.44
C SER A 88 -0.78 11.14 -8.97
N SER A 89 -1.76 11.07 -8.07
CA SER A 89 -1.49 11.03 -6.62
C SER A 89 -2.54 10.29 -5.82
N THR A 90 -2.13 9.79 -4.65
CA THR A 90 -3.02 9.14 -3.69
C THR A 90 -4.08 10.10 -3.13
N SER A 91 -3.74 11.38 -2.91
CA SER A 91 -4.69 12.37 -2.37
C SER A 91 -5.82 12.67 -3.35
N VAL A 92 -5.50 12.84 -4.64
CA VAL A 92 -6.52 13.06 -5.68
C VAL A 92 -7.34 11.78 -5.90
N MET A 93 -6.72 10.59 -5.86
CA MET A 93 -7.45 9.31 -5.88
C MET A 93 -8.50 9.25 -4.77
N MET A 94 -8.11 9.46 -3.51
CA MET A 94 -9.04 9.42 -2.37
C MET A 94 -10.14 10.46 -2.50
N THR A 95 -9.80 11.69 -2.90
CA THR A 95 -10.79 12.78 -3.07
C THR A 95 -11.80 12.45 -4.16
N SER A 96 -11.34 11.88 -5.28
CA SER A 96 -12.20 11.54 -6.41
C SER A 96 -13.16 10.39 -6.06
N VAL A 97 -12.66 9.37 -5.36
CA VAL A 97 -13.50 8.27 -4.84
C VAL A 97 -14.49 8.78 -3.80
N ALA A 98 -14.07 9.63 -2.86
CA ALA A 98 -14.95 10.18 -1.83
C ALA A 98 -16.10 11.03 -2.42
N ASN A 99 -15.85 11.76 -3.51
CA ASN A 99 -16.81 12.66 -4.14
C ASN A 99 -17.73 11.99 -5.17
N ASN A 100 -17.44 10.75 -5.59
CA ASN A 100 -18.25 10.02 -6.57
C ASN A 100 -18.74 8.69 -5.99
N PRO A 101 -20.04 8.53 -5.66
CA PRO A 101 -20.59 7.30 -5.08
C PRO A 101 -20.50 6.06 -5.98
N TYR A 102 -20.19 6.24 -7.27
CA TYR A 102 -20.00 5.16 -8.24
C TYR A 102 -18.52 4.95 -8.61
N ALA A 103 -17.59 5.65 -7.94
CA ALA A 103 -16.17 5.48 -8.20
C ALA A 103 -15.54 4.33 -7.39
N ILE A 104 -14.60 3.66 -8.03
CA ILE A 104 -13.69 2.71 -7.39
C ILE A 104 -12.24 3.09 -7.72
N GLY A 105 -11.37 2.98 -6.72
CA GLY A 105 -9.94 3.21 -6.88
C GLY A 105 -9.13 2.25 -6.01
N TYR A 106 -7.81 2.46 -5.99
CA TYR A 106 -6.91 1.68 -5.15
C TYR A 106 -5.84 2.57 -4.54
N ILE A 107 -5.52 2.31 -3.26
CA ILE A 107 -4.52 3.05 -2.49
C ILE A 107 -3.67 2.09 -1.65
N SER A 108 -2.52 2.57 -1.19
CA SER A 108 -1.76 1.88 -0.14
C SER A 108 -2.57 1.89 1.17
N LEU A 109 -2.52 0.79 1.95
CA LEU A 109 -3.20 0.68 3.25
C LEU A 109 -2.87 1.84 4.20
N GLY A 110 -1.61 2.29 4.22
CA GLY A 110 -1.18 3.42 5.05
C GLY A 110 -1.83 4.76 4.73
N SER A 111 -2.51 4.89 3.58
CA SER A 111 -3.25 6.11 3.21
C SER A 111 -4.74 6.01 3.54
N LEU A 112 -5.24 4.83 3.92
CA LEU A 112 -6.65 4.61 4.23
C LEU A 112 -7.08 5.48 5.41
N ASN A 113 -8.24 6.11 5.28
CA ASN A 113 -8.88 6.91 6.31
C ASN A 113 -10.40 6.93 6.07
N ASP A 114 -11.15 7.60 6.95
CA ASP A 114 -12.63 7.55 6.97
C ASP A 114 -13.33 8.26 5.79
N THR A 115 -12.59 8.91 4.88
CA THR A 115 -13.17 9.55 3.69
C THR A 115 -13.55 8.54 2.60
N VAL A 116 -12.98 7.33 2.64
CA VAL A 116 -13.25 6.26 1.68
C VAL A 116 -13.42 4.93 2.40
N LYS A 117 -14.18 4.01 1.81
CA LYS A 117 -14.43 2.68 2.36
C LYS A 117 -13.52 1.66 1.71
N ALA A 118 -12.73 0.95 2.50
CA ALA A 118 -11.99 -0.23 2.06
C ALA A 118 -12.94 -1.39 1.73
N LEU A 119 -12.75 -2.00 0.56
CA LEU A 119 -13.44 -3.24 0.19
C LEU A 119 -12.72 -4.45 0.81
N GLN A 120 -13.49 -5.45 1.18
CA GLN A 120 -12.96 -6.76 1.51
C GLN A 120 -12.63 -7.51 0.21
N ILE A 121 -11.55 -8.28 0.24
CA ILE A 121 -11.14 -9.12 -0.88
C ILE A 121 -11.20 -10.56 -0.40
N ASP A 122 -11.98 -11.39 -1.09
CA ASP A 122 -12.29 -12.77 -0.68
C ASP A 122 -12.84 -12.87 0.76
N GLY A 123 -13.60 -11.86 1.20
CA GLY A 123 -14.14 -11.77 2.56
C GLY A 123 -13.14 -11.37 3.64
N VAL A 124 -11.91 -10.99 3.27
CA VAL A 124 -10.86 -10.58 4.20
C VAL A 124 -10.70 -9.06 4.19
N GLN A 125 -10.67 -8.47 5.39
CA GLN A 125 -10.43 -7.03 5.57
C GLN A 125 -8.95 -6.70 5.37
N ALA A 126 -8.67 -5.55 4.76
CA ALA A 126 -7.32 -5.02 4.62
C ALA A 126 -6.82 -4.45 5.96
N THR A 127 -6.27 -5.29 6.82
CA THR A 127 -5.67 -4.89 8.10
C THR A 127 -4.22 -5.33 8.19
N ALA A 128 -3.40 -4.64 8.99
CA ALA A 128 -2.02 -5.04 9.21
C ALA A 128 -1.90 -6.47 9.77
N GLU A 129 -2.85 -6.88 10.61
CA GLU A 129 -2.94 -8.25 11.15
C GLU A 129 -3.19 -9.28 10.04
N ASN A 130 -4.19 -9.04 9.17
CA ASN A 130 -4.54 -9.95 8.08
C ASN A 130 -3.44 -10.04 7.02
N VAL A 131 -2.63 -9.00 6.90
CA VAL A 131 -1.45 -9.01 6.03
C VAL A 131 -0.34 -9.84 6.66
N LYS A 132 -0.04 -9.63 7.95
CA LYS A 132 0.99 -10.38 8.68
C LYS A 132 0.71 -11.88 8.72
N ASN A 133 -0.55 -12.27 8.92
CA ASN A 133 -0.96 -13.67 8.96
C ASN A 133 -1.18 -14.28 7.55
N GLY A 134 -1.02 -13.49 6.48
CA GLY A 134 -1.13 -13.94 5.09
C GLY A 134 -2.56 -14.16 4.57
N THR A 135 -3.59 -13.82 5.35
CA THR A 135 -4.99 -13.97 4.91
C THR A 135 -5.38 -12.91 3.89
N TYR A 136 -4.86 -11.69 4.00
CA TYR A 136 -5.06 -10.63 3.00
C TYR A 136 -3.96 -10.70 1.92
N LYS A 137 -4.32 -11.31 0.79
CA LYS A 137 -3.37 -11.67 -0.28
C LYS A 137 -2.89 -10.49 -1.13
N ILE A 138 -3.58 -9.36 -1.09
CA ILE A 138 -3.24 -8.19 -1.91
C ILE A 138 -2.17 -7.35 -1.20
N SER A 139 -1.00 -7.96 -1.06
CA SER A 139 0.17 -7.33 -0.49
C SER A 139 1.43 -7.83 -1.21
N ARG A 140 2.48 -7.01 -1.22
CA ARG A 140 3.80 -7.41 -1.74
C ARG A 140 4.92 -6.97 -0.81
N PRO A 141 5.95 -7.78 -0.58
CA PRO A 141 7.08 -7.40 0.24
C PRO A 141 7.94 -6.32 -0.43
N PHE A 142 8.51 -5.45 0.38
CA PHE A 142 9.57 -4.51 0.03
C PHE A 142 10.87 -5.10 0.53
N HIS A 143 11.74 -5.36 -0.43
CA HIS A 143 13.05 -5.94 -0.19
C HIS A 143 14.13 -4.86 -0.23
N ILE A 144 15.15 -5.05 0.59
CA ILE A 144 16.43 -4.37 0.45
C ILE A 144 17.39 -5.37 -0.20
N ALA A 145 17.92 -5.01 -1.36
CA ALA A 145 18.90 -5.83 -2.07
C ALA A 145 20.30 -5.22 -1.90
N THR A 146 21.27 -6.06 -1.54
CA THR A 146 22.66 -5.66 -1.38
C THR A 146 23.59 -6.56 -2.19
N THR A 147 24.85 -6.14 -2.33
CA THR A 147 25.95 -7.04 -2.71
C THR A 147 26.33 -7.96 -1.55
N ASP A 148 27.14 -8.97 -1.81
CA ASP A 148 27.57 -9.97 -0.80
C ASP A 148 28.32 -9.33 0.38
N THR A 149 28.96 -8.19 0.14
CA THR A 149 29.59 -7.34 1.14
C THR A 149 29.07 -5.92 1.01
N VAL A 150 28.79 -5.25 2.13
CA VAL A 150 28.41 -3.84 2.20
C VAL A 150 29.40 -3.08 3.09
N SER A 151 29.44 -1.74 2.98
CA SER A 151 30.23 -0.92 3.89
C SER A 151 29.70 -1.00 5.32
N ALA A 152 30.53 -0.69 6.32
CA ALA A 152 30.12 -0.67 7.72
C ALA A 152 28.91 0.27 7.95
N LEU A 153 28.90 1.45 7.31
CA LEU A 153 27.76 2.37 7.35
C LEU A 153 26.50 1.77 6.72
N ALA A 154 26.62 1.08 5.58
CA ALA A 154 25.46 0.46 4.95
C ALA A 154 24.90 -0.68 5.81
N GLN A 155 25.76 -1.50 6.43
CA GLN A 155 25.32 -2.53 7.36
C GLN A 155 24.63 -1.93 8.58
N ASP A 156 25.21 -0.90 9.18
CA ASP A 156 24.65 -0.22 10.36
C ASP A 156 23.28 0.43 10.06
N PHE A 157 23.10 1.00 8.86
CA PHE A 157 21.79 1.48 8.42
C PHE A 157 20.79 0.34 8.18
N ILE A 158 21.22 -0.79 7.62
CA ILE A 158 20.36 -1.99 7.48
C ILE A 158 19.94 -2.51 8.86
N ASP A 159 20.86 -2.54 9.82
CA ASP A 159 20.59 -2.96 11.19
C ASP A 159 19.59 -2.02 11.88
N PHE A 160 19.71 -0.70 11.64
CA PHE A 160 18.68 0.26 12.06
C PHE A 160 17.32 -0.05 11.45
N ILE A 161 17.23 -0.25 10.12
CA ILE A 161 15.97 -0.57 9.45
C ILE A 161 15.32 -1.83 10.06
N LEU A 162 16.13 -2.83 10.40
CA LEU A 162 15.66 -4.10 10.95
C LEU A 162 15.33 -4.07 12.45
N SER A 163 15.88 -3.11 13.19
CA SER A 163 15.65 -2.90 14.64
C SER A 163 14.19 -2.53 14.96
N SER A 164 13.79 -2.67 16.22
CA SER A 164 12.46 -2.20 16.67
C SER A 164 12.23 -0.71 16.38
N ASP A 165 13.28 0.12 16.39
CA ASP A 165 13.18 1.56 16.16
C ASP A 165 12.88 1.85 14.68
N GLY A 166 13.59 1.19 13.76
CA GLY A 166 13.31 1.26 12.33
C GLY A 166 11.93 0.69 11.98
N GLN A 167 11.52 -0.40 12.62
CA GLN A 167 10.19 -1.00 12.43
C GLN A 167 9.06 -0.14 12.99
N ALA A 168 9.31 0.69 14.00
CA ALA A 168 8.37 1.69 14.47
C ALA A 168 8.17 2.81 13.43
N VAL A 169 9.24 3.27 12.77
CA VAL A 169 9.16 4.23 11.65
C VAL A 169 8.33 3.66 10.50
N VAL A 170 8.59 2.40 10.14
CA VAL A 170 7.80 1.65 9.15
C VAL A 170 6.31 1.63 9.48
N SER A 171 5.96 1.28 10.72
CA SER A 171 4.57 1.14 11.15
C SER A 171 3.86 2.50 11.19
N SER A 172 4.53 3.53 11.73
CA SER A 172 3.99 4.90 11.77
C SER A 172 3.83 5.52 10.38
N SER A 173 4.58 5.03 9.38
CA SER A 173 4.44 5.43 7.98
C SER A 173 3.32 4.66 7.25
N GLY A 174 2.55 3.82 7.96
CA GLY A 174 1.39 3.12 7.41
C GLY A 174 1.73 1.82 6.66
N TYR A 175 2.90 1.25 6.90
CA TYR A 175 3.30 -0.05 6.36
C TYR A 175 3.28 -1.13 7.44
N VAL A 176 3.32 -2.39 7.01
CA VAL A 176 3.28 -3.54 7.93
C VAL A 176 4.70 -3.92 8.33
N SER A 177 5.00 -3.89 9.64
CA SER A 177 6.32 -4.27 10.16
C SER A 177 6.67 -5.73 9.90
N ALA A 178 7.96 -5.98 9.71
CA ALA A 178 8.52 -7.25 9.25
C ALA A 178 9.47 -7.93 10.27
N SER A 179 9.82 -7.24 11.36
CA SER A 179 10.84 -7.68 12.31
C SER A 179 10.45 -7.31 13.75
N GLU A 180 10.86 -8.15 14.69
CA GLU A 180 10.80 -7.93 16.14
C GLU A 180 12.23 -7.90 16.74
N ALA A 181 13.23 -7.51 15.95
CA ALA A 181 14.60 -7.38 16.44
C ALA A 181 14.70 -6.34 17.58
N PRO A 182 15.76 -6.42 18.41
CA PRO A 182 15.98 -5.45 19.48
C PRO A 182 16.06 -4.00 18.99
N ALA A 183 16.00 -3.06 19.94
CA ALA A 183 16.25 -1.64 19.68
C ALA A 183 17.62 -1.41 19.06
N TYR A 184 17.73 -0.35 18.26
CA TYR A 184 18.95 -0.06 17.54
C TYR A 184 20.07 0.35 18.52
N SER A 185 21.24 -0.28 18.36
CA SER A 185 22.43 -0.03 19.18
C SER A 185 23.69 0.16 18.34
N GLY A 186 23.53 0.59 17.09
CA GLY A 186 24.64 0.78 16.15
C GLY A 186 25.47 2.04 16.42
N ALA A 187 26.57 2.17 15.70
CA ALA A 187 27.60 3.18 15.94
C ALA A 187 27.45 4.44 15.06
N LYS A 188 26.50 4.46 14.12
CA LYS A 188 26.31 5.53 13.10
C LYS A 188 27.62 6.04 12.48
N PRO A 189 28.41 5.16 11.80
CA PRO A 189 29.70 5.58 11.22
C PRO A 189 29.54 6.74 10.22
N ALA A 190 30.45 7.70 10.23
CA ALA A 190 30.44 8.77 9.22
C ALA A 190 30.72 8.22 7.82
N GLY A 191 30.00 8.71 6.81
CA GLY A 191 30.22 8.33 5.42
C GLY A 191 29.05 8.67 4.50
N LYS A 192 29.05 8.05 3.31
CA LYS A 192 27.99 8.19 2.31
C LYS A 192 27.56 6.81 1.83
N ILE A 193 26.25 6.58 1.80
CA ILE A 193 25.62 5.45 1.12
C ILE A 193 24.66 5.98 0.06
N VAL A 194 24.44 5.19 -0.99
CA VAL A 194 23.46 5.48 -2.04
C VAL A 194 22.42 4.37 -2.00
N VAL A 195 21.16 4.76 -1.79
CA VAL A 195 20.02 3.86 -1.87
C VAL A 195 19.24 4.23 -3.13
N ALA A 196 19.04 3.26 -4.01
CA ALA A 196 18.31 3.42 -5.26
C ALA A 196 17.40 2.21 -5.49
N GLY A 197 16.25 2.41 -6.13
CA GLY A 197 15.33 1.32 -6.41
C GLY A 197 13.91 1.77 -6.69
N SER A 198 12.96 0.93 -6.26
CA SER A 198 11.53 1.10 -6.51
C SER A 198 10.97 2.42 -5.95
N SER A 199 10.23 3.14 -6.79
CA SER A 199 9.49 4.34 -6.40
C SER A 199 8.44 4.08 -5.31
N SER A 200 7.99 2.83 -5.14
CA SER A 200 7.09 2.45 -4.03
C SER A 200 7.78 2.40 -2.67
N VAL A 201 9.10 2.18 -2.65
CA VAL A 201 9.89 2.04 -1.42
C VAL A 201 10.49 3.38 -0.99
N THR A 202 10.67 4.31 -1.93
CA THR A 202 11.27 5.63 -1.67
C THR A 202 10.66 6.37 -0.47
N PRO A 203 9.32 6.49 -0.32
CA PRO A 203 8.76 7.30 0.77
C PRO A 203 9.12 6.77 2.16
N VAL A 204 9.04 5.45 2.38
CA VAL A 204 9.41 4.85 3.67
C VAL A 204 10.92 4.86 3.88
N MET A 205 11.72 4.71 2.82
CA MET A 205 13.17 4.78 2.90
C MET A 205 13.66 6.18 3.31
N GLU A 206 12.99 7.24 2.84
CA GLU A 206 13.29 8.61 3.28
C GLU A 206 13.00 8.82 4.76
N LYS A 207 11.90 8.26 5.27
CA LYS A 207 11.57 8.30 6.71
C LYS A 207 12.55 7.50 7.56
N LEU A 208 12.96 6.33 7.09
CA LEU A 208 13.99 5.52 7.74
C LEU A 208 15.33 6.28 7.78
N ARG A 209 15.71 6.94 6.69
CA ARG A 209 16.91 7.79 6.63
C ARG A 209 16.82 8.95 7.63
N GLU A 210 15.71 9.68 7.64
CA GLU A 210 15.49 10.81 8.57
C GLU A 210 15.64 10.37 10.03
N ALA A 211 15.01 9.26 10.40
CA ALA A 211 15.07 8.71 11.76
C ALA A 211 16.45 8.17 12.13
N TYR A 212 17.18 7.57 11.19
CA TYR A 212 18.55 7.11 11.43
C TYR A 212 19.52 8.25 11.70
N LEU A 213 19.32 9.40 11.06
CA LEU A 213 20.19 10.58 11.18
C LEU A 213 19.91 11.43 12.42
N THR A 214 18.84 11.14 13.17
CA THR A 214 18.49 11.82 14.43
C THR A 214 19.20 11.20 15.62
#